data_AF-A0A3Q2UZK0-F1
#
_entry.id   AF-A0A3Q2UZK0-F1
#
_cell.length_a   1.000
_cell.length_b   1.000
_cell.length_c   1.000
_cell.angle_alpha   90.00
_cell.angle_beta   90.00
_cell.angle_gamma   90.00
#
_symmetry.space_group_name_H-M   'P 1'
#
loop_
_entity.id
_entity.type
_entity.pdbx_description
1 polymer ?
#
loop_
_entity_poly.entity_id
_entity_poly.type
_entity_poly.pdbx_seq_one_letter_code
_entity_poly.pdbx_strand_id
1 'polypeptide(L)'
;SFTSPTHMSRFIWYKNKVCGKNVVLLSRQVCVSSALCRKNLAAAGPEKFTVEYIQKQVEEYEIGKRHLANMMGEDPENFTQEDIDRSITYLFPSGLFEKTARPLMKLIHFPLHKAVQWGADGRPFHFLFYTGKQSYYSLMHDLYGKILKIEKHQDRLRAKGLFSQDSQLISLGPSRWLTKEELELLLVETISTHDYDRFIKLMEHMLGMPYSSTEEEFVQRYRRLLEAQSLKQLVPLLEKDENGVAFSTAEGRRKTSDSSVILRDCGSGHITVNGQDYLQYFPVLQDREQLMFPLQFMGVLGRFNLECKVSGGGRSSQAGALRLAISRALLSFLSEGDGEAMRQAGLLTPDPRVRERKKPGQEGARRKFTWKKR
;
A
#
# COMPACT_ATOMS: atom_id res chain seq x y z
N SER A 1 21.53 19.63 -34.13
CA SER A 1 22.45 20.46 -34.94
C SER A 1 23.23 21.39 -34.01
N PHE A 2 24.27 20.87 -33.36
CA PHE A 2 25.22 21.70 -32.61
C PHE A 2 26.55 21.65 -33.36
N THR A 3 26.82 22.70 -34.12
CA THR A 3 28.10 22.93 -34.78
C THR A 3 29.09 23.43 -33.74
N SER A 4 30.11 22.62 -33.47
CA SER A 4 31.32 23.06 -32.77
C SER A 4 31.97 24.22 -33.55
N PRO A 5 32.36 25.33 -32.92
CA PRO A 5 33.11 26.36 -33.62
C PRO A 5 34.54 25.86 -33.81
N THR A 6 34.90 25.59 -35.05
CA THR A 6 36.27 25.36 -35.48
C THR A 6 37.09 26.63 -35.19
N HIS A 7 38.11 26.49 -34.35
CA HIS A 7 39.11 27.53 -34.11
C HIS A 7 39.85 27.83 -35.42
N MET A 8 39.50 28.92 -36.12
CA MET A 8 40.37 29.50 -37.13
C MET A 8 41.39 30.41 -36.45
N SER A 9 42.59 29.88 -36.22
CA SER A 9 43.76 30.68 -35.89
C SER A 9 44.28 31.38 -37.15
N ARG A 10 43.99 32.68 -37.28
CA ARG A 10 44.67 33.55 -38.26
C ARG A 10 46.11 33.76 -37.81
N PHE A 11 47.07 33.16 -38.53
CA PHE A 11 48.49 33.44 -38.36
C PHE A 11 48.83 34.76 -39.08
N ILE A 12 49.15 35.79 -38.32
CA ILE A 12 49.71 37.04 -38.85
C ILE A 12 51.22 37.00 -38.55
N TRP A 13 52.04 36.91 -39.59
CA TRP A 13 53.50 36.99 -39.50
C TRP A 13 53.95 38.42 -39.76
N TYR A 14 54.52 39.08 -38.75
CA TYR A 14 55.24 40.34 -38.96
C TYR A 14 56.73 40.07 -39.11
N LYS A 15 57.30 40.47 -40.25
CA LYS A 15 58.75 40.57 -40.45
C LYS A 15 59.18 41.99 -40.02
N ASN A 16 59.69 42.12 -38.81
CA ASN A 16 60.43 43.33 -38.42
C ASN A 16 61.90 43.15 -38.78
N LYS A 17 62.40 43.99 -39.69
CA LYS A 17 63.80 44.03 -40.12
C LYS A 17 64.51 45.06 -39.24
N VAL A 18 65.35 44.61 -38.30
CA VAL A 18 66.32 45.46 -37.60
C VAL A 18 67.69 44.81 -37.72
N CYS A 19 68.68 45.63 -38.04
CA CYS A 19 70.04 45.26 -38.40
C CYS A 19 70.78 44.61 -37.22
N GLY A 20 71.45 43.48 -37.47
CA GLY A 20 72.55 42.95 -36.64
C GLY A 20 72.16 42.01 -35.48
N LYS A 21 72.52 40.72 -35.64
CA LYS A 21 72.50 39.60 -34.67
C LYS A 21 71.13 38.94 -34.40
N ASN A 22 70.95 37.75 -34.97
CA ASN A 22 69.81 36.85 -34.75
C ASN A 22 69.90 36.17 -33.37
N VAL A 23 69.05 36.58 -32.43
CA VAL A 23 68.62 35.74 -31.31
C VAL A 23 67.10 35.60 -31.42
N VAL A 24 66.62 34.41 -31.75
CA VAL A 24 65.18 34.11 -31.86
C VAL A 24 64.67 33.77 -30.47
N LEU A 25 64.13 34.77 -29.77
CA LEU A 25 63.31 34.55 -28.57
C LEU A 25 61.88 34.21 -29.03
N LEU A 26 61.54 32.91 -28.99
CA LEU A 26 60.20 32.40 -29.27
C LEU A 26 59.29 32.70 -28.06
N SER A 27 58.67 33.89 -28.02
CA SER A 27 57.58 34.17 -27.09
C SER A 27 56.23 33.86 -27.75
N ARG A 28 55.56 32.78 -27.31
CA ARG A 28 54.16 32.50 -27.65
C ARG A 28 53.27 33.47 -26.87
N GLN A 29 52.77 34.53 -27.50
CA GLN A 29 51.62 35.27 -26.98
C GLN A 29 50.34 34.56 -27.42
N VAL A 30 49.73 33.79 -26.51
CA VAL A 30 48.38 33.27 -26.69
C VAL A 30 47.41 34.42 -26.43
N CYS A 31 46.87 35.03 -27.48
CA CYS A 31 45.72 35.93 -27.34
C CYS A 31 44.51 35.10 -26.90
N VAL A 32 44.23 35.08 -25.59
CA VAL A 32 42.99 34.53 -25.05
C VAL A 32 41.91 35.58 -25.23
N SER A 33 41.11 35.47 -26.28
CA SER A 33 39.87 36.25 -26.40
C SER A 33 38.87 35.72 -25.37
N SER A 34 38.70 36.41 -24.25
CA SER A 34 37.64 36.11 -23.28
C SER A 34 36.29 36.53 -23.86
N ALA A 35 35.61 35.63 -24.58
CA ALA A 35 34.23 35.84 -24.94
C ALA A 35 33.38 35.76 -23.68
N LEU A 36 32.68 36.84 -23.31
CA LEU A 36 31.70 36.83 -22.23
C LEU A 36 30.58 35.84 -22.58
N CYS A 37 30.59 34.68 -21.93
CA CYS A 37 29.50 33.71 -22.05
C CYS A 37 28.27 34.30 -21.35
N ARG A 38 27.13 34.36 -22.04
CA ARG A 38 25.86 34.81 -21.42
C ARG A 38 25.54 33.87 -20.26
N LYS A 39 25.20 34.45 -19.10
CA LYS A 39 24.73 33.66 -17.95
C LYS A 39 23.49 32.89 -18.41
N ASN A 40 23.51 31.56 -18.21
CA ASN A 40 22.34 30.74 -18.47
C ASN A 40 21.19 31.26 -17.60
N LEU A 41 20.01 31.45 -18.20
CA LEU A 41 18.80 31.65 -17.43
C LEU A 41 18.56 30.40 -16.60
N ALA A 42 18.18 30.59 -15.33
CA ALA A 42 17.82 29.47 -14.47
C ALA A 42 16.71 28.67 -15.16
N ALA A 43 16.87 27.35 -15.22
CA ALA A 43 15.81 26.47 -15.68
C ALA A 43 14.54 26.73 -14.86
N ALA A 44 13.37 26.51 -15.46
CA ALA A 44 12.10 26.64 -14.76
C ALA A 44 12.14 25.85 -13.45
N GLY A 45 11.82 26.52 -12.34
CA GLY A 45 11.72 25.90 -11.03
C GLY A 45 10.51 24.97 -10.93
N PRO A 46 10.27 24.36 -9.75
CA PRO A 46 9.08 23.54 -9.54
C PRO A 46 7.81 24.35 -9.84
N GLU A 47 6.84 23.70 -10.48
CA GLU A 47 5.53 24.28 -10.77
C GLU A 47 4.86 24.74 -9.46
N LYS A 48 4.48 26.01 -9.39
CA LYS A 48 3.78 26.59 -8.24
C LYS A 48 2.34 26.84 -8.64
N PHE A 49 1.41 26.23 -7.92
CA PHE A 49 -0.02 26.43 -8.13
C PHE A 49 -0.50 27.61 -7.26
N THR A 50 -0.93 28.69 -7.91
CA THR A 50 -1.54 29.83 -7.22
C THR A 50 -2.99 29.51 -6.87
N VAL A 51 -3.54 30.22 -5.87
CA VAL A 51 -4.95 30.06 -5.47
C VAL A 51 -5.89 30.34 -6.65
N GLU A 52 -5.60 31.37 -7.45
CA GLU A 52 -6.36 31.70 -8.65
C GLU A 52 -6.33 30.58 -9.69
N TYR A 53 -5.17 29.93 -9.87
CA TYR A 53 -5.07 28.79 -10.77
C TYR A 53 -5.92 27.62 -10.28
N ILE A 54 -5.90 27.33 -8.98
CA ILE A 54 -6.72 26.27 -8.39
C ILE A 54 -8.21 26.57 -8.60
N GLN A 55 -8.66 27.80 -8.36
CA GLN A 55 -10.04 28.23 -8.59
C GLN A 55 -10.46 28.04 -10.05
N LYS A 56 -9.62 28.46 -11.00
CA LYS A 56 -9.87 28.25 -12.42
C LYS A 56 -10.00 26.77 -12.79
N GLN A 57 -9.17 25.90 -12.21
CA GLN A 57 -9.25 24.45 -12.44
C GLN A 57 -10.54 23.83 -11.87
N VAL A 58 -11.05 24.35 -10.75
CA VAL A 58 -12.36 23.95 -10.20
C VAL A 58 -13.48 24.31 -11.17
N GLU A 59 -13.48 25.54 -11.68
CA GLU A 59 -14.48 26.00 -12.67
C GLU A 59 -14.44 25.17 -13.96
N GLU A 60 -13.24 24.94 -14.51
CA GLU A 60 -13.05 24.10 -15.69
C GLU A 60 -13.55 22.65 -15.46
N TYR A 61 -13.31 22.10 -14.28
CA TYR A 61 -13.80 20.77 -13.90
C TYR A 61 -15.34 20.73 -13.83
N GLU A 62 -15.98 21.72 -13.22
CA GLU A 62 -17.45 21.79 -13.14
C GLU A 62 -18.11 21.91 -14.51
N ILE A 63 -17.53 22.73 -15.40
CA ILE A 63 -17.99 22.87 -16.79
C ILE A 63 -17.80 21.55 -17.54
N GLY A 64 -16.62 20.93 -17.41
CA GLY A 64 -16.32 19.63 -18.00
C GLY A 64 -17.27 18.54 -17.51
N LYS A 65 -17.64 18.55 -16.22
CA LYS A 65 -18.57 17.58 -15.61
C LYS A 65 -19.93 17.64 -16.29
N ARG A 66 -20.48 18.85 -16.49
CA ARG A 66 -21.76 19.05 -17.20
C ARG A 66 -21.69 18.58 -18.65
N HIS A 67 -20.57 18.84 -19.35
CA HIS A 67 -20.38 18.37 -20.72
C HIS A 67 -20.32 16.85 -20.80
N LEU A 68 -19.61 16.20 -19.87
CA LEU A 68 -19.52 14.75 -19.83
C LEU A 68 -20.89 14.12 -19.57
N ALA A 69 -21.66 14.66 -18.62
CA ALA A 69 -23.03 14.21 -18.37
C ALA A 69 -23.91 14.31 -19.64
N ASN A 70 -23.84 15.44 -20.35
CA ASN A 70 -24.57 15.64 -21.61
C ASN A 70 -24.15 14.64 -22.70
N MET A 71 -22.85 14.34 -22.85
CA MET A 71 -22.37 13.33 -23.80
C MET A 71 -22.89 11.92 -23.50
N MET A 72 -23.04 11.60 -22.21
CA MET A 72 -23.52 10.30 -21.75
C MET A 72 -25.04 10.21 -21.63
N GLY A 73 -25.75 11.34 -21.76
CA GLY A 73 -27.20 11.42 -21.60
C GLY A 73 -27.68 11.33 -20.15
N GLU A 74 -26.82 11.66 -19.18
CA GLU A 74 -27.11 11.63 -17.75
C GLU A 74 -27.45 13.03 -17.22
N ASP A 75 -28.13 13.10 -16.07
CA ASP A 75 -28.46 14.37 -15.40
C ASP A 75 -27.20 14.98 -14.73
N PRO A 76 -26.80 16.23 -15.07
CA PRO A 76 -25.57 16.83 -14.54
C PRO A 76 -25.52 16.98 -13.02
N GLU A 77 -26.67 17.16 -12.37
CA GLU A 77 -26.74 17.41 -10.92
C GLU A 77 -26.52 16.13 -10.12
N ASN A 78 -27.07 15.00 -10.58
CA ASN A 78 -26.91 13.69 -9.93
C ASN A 78 -25.65 12.93 -10.40
N PHE A 79 -24.78 13.56 -11.19
CA PHE A 79 -23.62 12.90 -11.76
C PHE A 79 -22.51 12.72 -10.72
N THR A 80 -22.28 11.48 -10.27
CA THR A 80 -21.29 11.17 -9.22
C THR A 80 -19.88 10.97 -9.78
N GLN A 81 -18.87 10.93 -8.91
CA GLN A 81 -17.49 10.67 -9.35
C GLN A 81 -17.31 9.24 -9.91
N GLU A 82 -18.13 8.29 -9.47
CA GLU A 82 -18.11 6.91 -10.00
C GLU A 82 -18.61 6.88 -11.45
N ASP A 83 -19.65 7.66 -11.75
CA ASP A 83 -20.18 7.80 -13.10
C ASP A 83 -19.19 8.50 -14.02
N ILE A 84 -18.48 9.53 -13.53
CA ILE A 84 -17.36 10.16 -14.24
C ILE A 84 -16.28 9.12 -14.55
N ASP A 85 -15.81 8.36 -13.56
CA ASP A 85 -14.74 7.37 -13.73
C ASP A 85 -15.16 6.27 -14.74
N ARG A 86 -16.43 5.85 -14.72
CA ARG A 86 -17.01 4.91 -15.70
C ARG A 86 -17.04 5.50 -17.11
N SER A 87 -17.55 6.72 -17.26
CA SER A 87 -17.67 7.39 -18.57
C SER A 87 -16.31 7.67 -19.20
N ILE A 88 -15.32 8.11 -18.40
CA ILE A 88 -13.94 8.29 -18.87
C ILE A 88 -13.32 6.96 -19.30
N THR A 89 -13.55 5.89 -18.55
CA THR A 89 -13.06 4.54 -18.92
C THR A 89 -13.67 4.07 -20.24
N TYR A 90 -14.92 4.41 -20.51
CA TYR A 90 -15.62 4.08 -21.76
C TYR A 90 -15.12 4.92 -22.95
N LEU A 91 -15.03 6.24 -22.79
CA LEU A 91 -14.62 7.16 -23.86
C LEU A 91 -13.12 7.06 -24.19
N PHE A 92 -12.29 6.83 -23.17
CA PHE A 92 -10.83 6.76 -23.29
C PHE A 92 -10.30 5.43 -22.71
N PRO A 93 -10.56 4.29 -23.39
CA PRO A 93 -10.18 2.98 -22.87
C PRO A 93 -8.65 2.84 -22.88
N SER A 94 -8.05 2.81 -21.69
CA SER A 94 -6.61 2.65 -21.50
C SER A 94 -6.29 1.30 -20.85
N GLY A 95 -5.47 0.50 -21.55
CA GLY A 95 -4.98 -0.81 -21.08
C GLY A 95 -3.75 -0.73 -20.18
N LEU A 96 -3.37 0.45 -19.68
CA LEU A 96 -2.19 0.61 -18.82
C LEU A 96 -2.39 -0.10 -17.48
N PHE A 97 -1.37 -0.83 -17.02
CA PHE A 97 -1.41 -1.54 -15.73
C PHE A 97 -1.47 -0.57 -14.54
N GLU A 98 -0.68 0.52 -14.60
CA GLU A 98 -0.68 1.56 -13.59
C GLU A 98 -1.96 2.38 -13.67
N LYS A 99 -2.77 2.34 -12.60
CA LYS A 99 -4.06 3.04 -12.56
C LYS A 99 -3.89 4.56 -12.52
N THR A 100 -2.79 5.06 -11.95
CA THR A 100 -2.48 6.49 -11.85
C THR A 100 -2.13 7.14 -13.19
N ALA A 101 -1.64 6.35 -14.15
CA ALA A 101 -1.27 6.81 -15.49
C ALA A 101 -2.43 6.73 -16.50
N ARG A 102 -3.58 6.20 -16.09
CA ARG A 102 -4.79 6.16 -16.93
C ARG A 102 -5.40 7.56 -17.05
N PRO A 103 -6.17 7.85 -18.11
CA PRO A 103 -6.95 9.08 -18.16
C PRO A 103 -7.88 9.13 -16.94
N LEU A 104 -7.84 10.24 -16.22
CA LEU A 104 -8.66 10.47 -15.04
C LEU A 104 -9.17 11.91 -15.05
N MET A 105 -10.43 12.09 -14.70
CA MET A 105 -11.05 13.39 -14.54
C MET A 105 -11.56 13.49 -13.10
N LYS A 106 -10.75 14.12 -12.26
CA LYS A 106 -11.04 14.35 -10.84
C LYS A 106 -10.75 15.80 -10.53
N LEU A 107 -11.43 16.35 -9.53
CA LEU A 107 -11.00 17.61 -8.94
C LEU A 107 -9.58 17.38 -8.42
N ILE A 108 -8.60 17.95 -9.11
CA ILE A 108 -7.18 17.66 -8.87
C ILE A 108 -6.87 18.04 -7.43
N HIS A 109 -6.52 17.05 -6.62
CA HIS A 109 -5.97 17.29 -5.30
C HIS A 109 -4.53 17.77 -5.50
N PHE A 110 -4.38 19.08 -5.71
CA PHE A 110 -3.06 19.68 -5.75
C PHE A 110 -2.32 19.34 -4.45
N PRO A 111 -1.01 19.07 -4.52
CA PRO A 111 -0.21 18.90 -3.31
C PRO A 111 -0.50 20.08 -2.38
N LEU A 112 -0.83 19.79 -1.12
CA LEU A 112 -1.10 20.85 -0.17
C LEU A 112 0.13 21.76 -0.10
N HIS A 113 -0.09 23.04 -0.33
CA HIS A 113 0.96 24.04 -0.25
C HIS A 113 0.72 24.91 0.97
N LYS A 114 1.82 25.32 1.61
CA LYS A 114 1.73 26.32 2.66
C LYS A 114 1.25 27.63 2.04
N ALA A 115 0.25 28.24 2.68
CA ALA A 115 -0.13 29.61 2.37
C ALA A 115 1.05 30.56 2.59
N VAL A 116 0.95 31.76 2.02
CA VAL A 116 1.89 32.85 2.30
C VAL A 116 1.95 33.07 3.81
N GLN A 117 3.16 33.10 4.38
CA GLN A 117 3.37 33.07 5.83
C GLN A 117 3.52 34.46 6.47
N TRP A 118 3.50 35.53 5.67
CA TRP A 118 3.65 36.92 6.10
C TRP A 118 2.73 37.85 5.30
N GLY A 119 2.38 38.98 5.90
CA GLY A 119 1.58 40.03 5.24
C GLY A 119 2.40 40.91 4.29
N ALA A 120 1.74 41.89 3.67
CA ALA A 120 2.41 42.90 2.85
C ALA A 120 3.41 43.77 3.64
N ASP A 121 3.23 43.84 4.97
CA ASP A 121 4.13 44.47 5.94
C ASP A 121 5.42 43.65 6.18
N GLY A 122 5.49 42.41 5.68
CA GLY A 122 6.61 41.51 5.86
C GLY A 122 6.68 40.83 7.23
N ARG A 123 5.67 41.04 8.10
CA ARG A 123 5.63 40.40 9.41
C ARG A 123 5.07 38.98 9.30
N PRO A 124 5.77 37.95 9.83
CA PRO A 124 5.22 36.60 9.86
C PRO A 124 3.97 36.48 10.73
N PHE A 125 3.01 35.67 10.29
CA PHE A 125 1.76 35.43 11.04
C PHE A 125 1.96 34.58 12.28
N HIS A 126 2.88 33.61 12.22
CA HIS A 126 3.14 32.68 13.30
C HIS A 126 4.42 33.05 14.08
N PHE A 127 4.37 32.98 15.41
CA PHE A 127 5.50 33.35 16.26
C PHE A 127 6.71 32.40 16.13
N LEU A 128 6.48 31.11 15.86
CA LEU A 128 7.53 30.12 15.58
C LEU A 128 8.00 30.09 14.11
N PHE A 129 7.65 31.09 13.29
CA PHE A 129 8.03 31.13 11.88
C PHE A 129 9.54 30.95 11.66
N TYR A 130 10.37 31.64 12.45
CA TYR A 130 11.83 31.61 12.32
C TYR A 130 12.49 30.28 12.73
N THR A 131 11.72 29.31 13.24
CA THR A 131 12.22 27.94 13.46
C THR A 131 12.35 27.14 12.17
N GLY A 132 11.73 27.59 11.08
CA GLY A 132 11.65 26.89 9.79
C GLY A 132 10.59 25.77 9.74
N LYS A 133 10.21 25.20 10.89
CA LYS A 133 9.17 24.16 11.02
C LYS A 133 8.08 24.58 12.00
N GLN A 134 7.40 25.66 11.63
CA GLN A 134 6.45 26.32 12.54
C GLN A 134 5.29 25.40 12.95
N SER A 135 4.76 24.59 12.02
CA SER A 135 3.61 23.73 12.29
C SER A 135 3.99 22.59 13.24
N TYR A 136 5.14 21.95 13.00
CA TYR A 136 5.67 20.91 13.88
C TYR A 136 5.96 21.43 15.30
N TYR A 137 6.68 22.55 15.43
CA TYR A 137 6.98 23.07 16.77
C TYR A 137 5.76 23.67 17.47
N SER A 138 4.76 24.18 16.74
CA SER A 138 3.48 24.55 17.32
C SER A 138 2.79 23.33 17.93
N LEU A 139 2.74 22.22 17.19
CA LEU A 139 2.19 20.95 17.70
C LEU A 139 2.92 20.49 18.96
N MET A 140 4.25 20.53 18.96
CA MET A 140 5.06 20.14 20.12
C MET A 140 4.85 21.07 21.32
N HIS A 141 4.68 22.37 21.06
CA HIS A 141 4.36 23.36 22.10
C HIS A 141 2.99 23.10 22.71
N ASP A 142 1.97 22.87 21.88
CA ASP A 142 0.61 22.57 22.32
C ASP A 142 0.55 21.29 23.14
N LEU A 143 1.24 20.24 22.66
CA LEU A 143 1.36 18.96 23.36
C LEU A 143 2.00 19.15 24.74
N TYR A 144 3.14 19.83 24.82
CA TYR A 144 3.79 20.11 26.09
C TYR A 144 2.89 20.96 27.01
N GLY A 145 2.15 21.91 26.43
CA GLY A 145 1.12 22.67 27.15
C GLY A 145 0.01 21.80 27.73
N LYS A 146 -0.40 20.73 27.03
CA LYS A 146 -1.36 19.74 27.55
C LYS A 146 -0.77 18.92 28.69
N ILE A 147 0.49 18.50 28.59
CA ILE A 147 1.21 17.80 29.67
C ILE A 147 1.22 18.66 30.94
N LEU A 148 1.62 19.92 30.84
CA LEU A 148 1.63 20.85 31.97
C LEU A 148 0.22 21.09 32.56
N LYS A 149 -0.82 21.08 31.74
CA LYS A 149 -2.22 21.19 32.21
C LYS A 149 -2.61 19.98 33.06
N ILE A 150 -2.21 18.77 32.63
CA ILE A 150 -2.43 17.53 33.38
C ILE A 150 -1.66 17.58 34.70
N GLU A 151 -0.38 17.95 34.69
CA GLU A 151 0.44 18.10 35.90
C GLU A 151 -0.19 19.09 36.90
N LYS A 152 -0.60 20.28 36.42
CA LYS A 152 -1.29 21.28 37.26
C LYS A 152 -2.61 20.75 37.80
N HIS A 153 -3.34 19.95 37.02
CA HIS A 153 -4.57 19.32 37.49
C HIS A 153 -4.30 18.30 38.60
N GLN A 154 -3.27 17.47 38.43
CA GLN A 154 -2.81 16.53 39.47
C GLN A 154 -2.41 17.26 40.74
N ASP A 155 -1.62 18.34 40.64
CA ASP A 155 -1.19 19.11 41.80
C ASP A 155 -2.36 19.76 42.54
N ARG A 156 -3.38 20.25 41.82
CA ARG A 156 -4.62 20.75 42.43
C ARG A 156 -5.38 19.66 43.18
N LEU A 157 -5.40 18.42 42.66
CA LEU A 157 -6.03 17.29 43.33
C LEU A 157 -5.24 16.86 44.56
N ARG A 158 -3.91 16.85 44.49
CA ARG A 158 -3.02 16.57 45.63
C ARG A 158 -3.21 17.60 46.74
N ALA A 159 -3.27 18.89 46.40
CA ALA A 159 -3.52 19.96 47.37
C ALA A 159 -4.88 19.81 48.08
N LYS A 160 -5.88 19.22 47.41
CA LYS A 160 -7.19 18.90 47.98
C LYS A 160 -7.24 17.54 48.69
N GLY A 161 -6.17 16.74 48.65
CA GLY A 161 -6.15 15.37 49.19
C GLY A 161 -6.99 14.35 48.41
N LEU A 162 -7.44 14.68 47.19
CA LEU A 162 -8.32 13.84 46.35
C LEU A 162 -7.57 13.12 45.21
N PHE A 163 -6.24 13.13 45.25
CA PHE A 163 -5.43 12.50 44.24
C PHE A 163 -5.50 10.98 44.37
N SER A 164 -5.91 10.30 43.30
CA SER A 164 -5.89 8.85 43.19
C SER A 164 -4.99 8.45 42.03
N GLN A 165 -4.18 7.42 42.23
CA GLN A 165 -3.35 6.82 41.18
C GLN A 165 -4.18 5.93 40.25
N ASP A 166 -5.30 5.38 40.73
CA ASP A 166 -6.21 4.50 39.99
C ASP A 166 -7.20 5.30 39.12
N SER A 167 -6.75 6.40 38.51
CA SER A 167 -7.58 7.19 37.60
C SER A 167 -7.83 6.42 36.30
N GLN A 168 -9.03 6.59 35.72
CA GLN A 168 -9.38 5.98 34.43
C GLN A 168 -8.38 6.40 33.34
N LEU A 169 -7.60 5.43 32.86
CA LEU A 169 -6.75 5.58 31.69
C LEU A 169 -7.62 5.66 30.42
N ILE A 170 -7.13 6.37 29.41
CA ILE A 170 -7.81 6.44 28.10
C ILE A 170 -7.87 5.03 27.51
N SER A 171 -9.08 4.55 27.20
CA SER A 171 -9.28 3.30 26.48
C SER A 171 -9.06 3.54 24.98
N LEU A 172 -7.88 3.17 24.48
CA LEU A 172 -7.47 3.52 23.12
C LEU A 172 -7.99 2.59 22.02
N GLY A 173 -8.78 1.55 22.33
CA GLY A 173 -9.30 0.59 21.35
C GLY A 173 -8.22 -0.02 20.42
N PRO A 174 -8.61 -0.66 19.30
CA PRO A 174 -7.67 -1.08 18.25
C PRO A 174 -7.32 0.13 17.37
N SER A 175 -6.50 1.05 17.89
CA SER A 175 -6.05 2.22 17.15
C SER A 175 -4.53 2.25 17.02
N ARG A 176 -4.04 2.83 15.91
CA ARG A 176 -2.63 3.13 15.70
C ARG A 176 -2.39 4.63 15.69
N TRP A 177 -1.14 5.02 15.97
CA TRP A 177 -0.67 6.37 15.69
C TRP A 177 -0.65 6.65 14.18
N LEU A 178 -0.79 7.92 13.81
CA LEU A 178 -0.53 8.39 12.45
C LEU A 178 0.89 8.04 12.04
N THR A 179 1.08 7.60 10.79
CA THR A 179 2.44 7.39 10.25
C THR A 179 3.14 8.73 10.05
N LYS A 180 4.46 8.68 9.87
CA LYS A 180 5.26 9.87 9.53
C LYS A 180 4.69 10.60 8.31
N GLU A 181 4.39 9.87 7.23
CA GLU A 181 3.86 10.43 5.99
C GLU A 181 2.49 11.09 6.20
N GLU A 182 1.61 10.45 6.98
CA GLU A 182 0.31 11.02 7.33
C GLU A 182 0.45 12.30 8.15
N LEU A 183 1.43 12.37 9.06
CA LEU A 183 1.72 13.56 9.86
C LEU A 183 2.32 14.70 9.03
N GLU A 184 3.21 14.39 8.10
CA GLU A 184 3.78 15.36 7.15
C GLU A 184 2.68 15.97 6.26
N LEU A 185 1.74 15.15 5.80
CA LEU A 185 0.57 15.60 5.03
C LEU A 185 -0.34 16.50 5.87
N LEU A 186 -0.60 16.16 7.14
CA LEU A 186 -1.41 16.97 8.04
C LEU A 186 -0.78 18.35 8.30
N LEU A 187 0.53 18.37 8.58
CA LEU A 187 1.24 19.61 8.91
C LEU A 187 1.71 20.41 7.68
N VAL A 188 1.66 19.81 6.49
CA VAL A 188 2.21 20.36 5.24
C VAL A 188 3.69 20.73 5.42
N GLU A 189 4.43 19.88 6.13
CA GLU A 189 5.83 20.09 6.52
C GLU A 189 6.63 18.81 6.40
N THR A 190 7.89 18.92 6.00
CA THR A 190 8.82 17.77 6.00
C THR A 190 9.39 17.57 7.40
N ILE A 191 9.31 16.33 7.89
CA ILE A 191 9.65 15.97 9.26
C ILE A 191 10.80 14.96 9.22
N SER A 192 11.73 15.08 10.18
CA SER A 192 12.78 14.06 10.33
C SER A 192 12.22 12.83 11.04
N THR A 193 12.80 11.65 10.82
CA THR A 193 12.42 10.45 11.58
C THR A 193 12.60 10.67 13.09
N HIS A 194 13.69 11.34 13.48
CA HIS A 194 13.94 11.69 14.88
C HIS A 194 12.87 12.61 15.48
N ASP A 195 12.40 13.60 14.70
CA ASP A 195 11.37 14.55 15.12
C ASP A 195 10.03 13.83 15.34
N TYR A 196 9.70 12.87 14.47
CA TYR A 196 8.53 12.01 14.61
C TYR A 196 8.64 11.11 15.86
N ASP A 197 9.78 10.45 16.08
CA ASP A 197 9.99 9.61 17.27
C ASP A 197 9.86 10.43 18.56
N ARG A 198 10.37 11.67 18.55
CA ARG A 198 10.22 12.59 19.68
C ARG A 198 8.75 12.94 19.96
N PHE A 199 7.97 13.18 18.90
CA PHE A 199 6.54 13.43 19.02
C PHE A 199 5.81 12.23 19.64
N ILE A 200 6.07 11.01 19.14
CA ILE A 200 5.45 9.79 19.66
C ILE A 200 5.82 9.56 21.14
N LYS A 201 7.10 9.72 21.50
CA LYS A 201 7.56 9.60 22.89
C LYS A 201 6.81 10.55 23.84
N LEU A 202 6.56 11.79 23.42
CA LEU A 202 5.80 12.72 24.25
C LEU A 202 4.32 12.38 24.34
N MET A 203 3.71 11.87 23.26
CA MET A 203 2.33 11.40 23.28
C MET A 203 2.17 10.19 24.21
N GLU A 204 3.10 9.23 24.15
CA GLU A 204 3.12 8.06 25.05
C GLU A 204 3.37 8.47 26.50
N HIS A 205 4.29 9.42 26.73
CA HIS A 205 4.50 10.00 28.04
C HIS A 205 3.22 10.63 28.59
N MET A 206 2.48 11.39 27.78
CA MET A 206 1.22 12.00 28.18
C MET A 206 0.15 10.96 28.56
N LEU A 207 0.06 9.87 27.79
CA LEU A 207 -0.86 8.77 28.08
C LEU A 207 -0.51 8.01 29.37
N GLY A 208 0.77 7.93 29.72
CA GLY A 208 1.24 7.30 30.95
C GLY A 208 0.95 8.08 32.23
N MET A 209 0.56 9.36 32.12
CA MET A 209 0.23 10.19 33.29
C MET A 209 -1.20 9.90 33.80
N PRO A 210 -1.44 9.98 35.12
CA PRO A 210 -2.80 9.88 35.66
C PRO A 210 -3.66 11.08 35.23
N TYR A 211 -4.96 10.86 35.05
CA TYR A 211 -5.94 11.83 34.55
C TYR A 211 -5.74 12.29 33.09
N SER A 212 -5.07 11.47 32.26
CA SER A 212 -4.87 11.73 30.83
C SER A 212 -6.19 11.84 30.04
N SER A 213 -7.29 11.29 30.54
CA SER A 213 -8.64 11.37 29.95
C SER A 213 -9.14 12.78 29.68
N THR A 214 -8.63 13.78 30.42
CA THR A 214 -8.95 15.20 30.19
C THR A 214 -8.63 15.66 28.76
N GLU A 215 -7.62 15.05 28.13
CA GLU A 215 -7.08 15.46 26.83
C GLU A 215 -7.26 14.37 25.76
N GLU A 216 -8.29 13.53 25.91
CA GLU A 216 -8.59 12.43 24.99
C GLU A 216 -8.83 12.92 23.55
N GLU A 217 -9.60 14.00 23.36
CA GLU A 217 -9.88 14.59 22.05
C GLU A 217 -8.61 15.04 21.32
N PHE A 218 -7.58 15.47 22.05
CA PHE A 218 -6.30 15.82 21.46
C PHE A 218 -5.58 14.58 20.95
N VAL A 219 -5.58 13.49 21.73
CA VAL A 219 -4.95 12.22 21.32
C VAL A 219 -5.66 11.60 20.12
N GLN A 220 -7.00 11.57 20.14
CA GLN A 220 -7.80 10.93 19.09
C GLN A 220 -7.58 11.59 17.71
N ARG A 221 -7.33 12.90 17.65
CA ARG A 221 -6.95 13.60 16.39
C ARG A 221 -5.73 13.01 15.70
N TYR A 222 -4.80 12.44 16.47
CA TYR A 222 -3.56 11.85 15.96
C TYR A 222 -3.59 10.32 15.90
N ARG A 223 -4.77 9.72 16.02
CA ARG A 223 -4.96 8.27 15.92
C ARG A 223 -5.86 7.90 14.75
N ARG A 224 -5.63 6.68 14.23
CA ARG A 224 -6.45 6.05 13.21
C ARG A 224 -6.96 4.72 13.74
N LEU A 225 -8.26 4.48 13.55
CA LEU A 225 -8.86 3.19 13.86
C LEU A 225 -8.31 2.13 12.90
N LEU A 226 -7.91 1.00 13.45
CA LEU A 226 -7.53 -0.17 12.67
C LEU A 226 -8.76 -1.05 12.51
N GLU A 227 -9.15 -1.27 11.25
CA GLU A 227 -10.13 -2.28 10.90
C GLU A 227 -9.49 -3.66 11.09
N ALA A 228 -9.86 -4.35 12.16
CA ALA A 228 -9.47 -5.73 12.36
C ALA A 228 -10.25 -6.60 11.38
N GLN A 229 -9.57 -7.12 10.35
CA GLN A 229 -10.17 -8.15 9.50
C GLN A 229 -10.38 -9.41 10.33
N SER A 230 -11.62 -9.90 10.38
CA SER A 230 -11.94 -11.15 11.05
C SER A 230 -11.22 -12.31 10.35
N LEU A 231 -10.49 -13.12 11.12
CA LEU A 231 -9.85 -14.34 10.63
C LEU A 231 -10.85 -15.49 10.42
N LYS A 232 -12.14 -15.27 10.70
CA LYS A 232 -13.18 -16.29 10.53
C LYS A 232 -13.33 -16.61 9.04
N GLN A 233 -13.15 -17.89 8.71
CA GLN A 233 -13.38 -18.41 7.37
C GLN A 233 -14.88 -18.31 7.04
N LEU A 234 -15.22 -17.88 5.82
CA LEU A 234 -16.60 -17.92 5.33
C LEU A 234 -17.05 -19.39 5.25
N VAL A 235 -18.09 -19.73 6.00
CA VAL A 235 -18.69 -21.07 6.03
C VAL A 235 -19.70 -21.17 4.87
N PRO A 236 -19.61 -22.19 3.99
CA PRO A 236 -20.60 -22.37 2.94
C PRO A 236 -21.97 -22.67 3.55
N LEU A 237 -23.03 -22.17 2.90
CA LEU A 237 -24.40 -22.48 3.31
C LEU A 237 -24.71 -23.96 3.06
N LEU A 238 -25.50 -24.54 3.96
CA LEU A 238 -25.92 -25.93 3.87
C LEU A 238 -27.14 -26.04 2.95
N GLU A 239 -27.00 -26.81 1.87
CA GLU A 239 -28.08 -27.08 0.92
C GLU A 239 -28.72 -28.43 1.24
N LYS A 240 -29.92 -28.70 0.72
CA LYS A 240 -30.61 -29.98 0.87
C LYS A 240 -30.97 -30.55 -0.49
N ASP A 241 -30.66 -31.82 -0.69
CA ASP A 241 -31.02 -32.57 -1.91
C ASP A 241 -32.53 -32.85 -1.97
N GLU A 242 -33.00 -33.35 -3.12
CA GLU A 242 -34.37 -33.86 -3.32
C GLU A 242 -34.76 -34.93 -2.28
N ASN A 243 -33.78 -35.71 -1.82
CA ASN A 243 -33.94 -36.74 -0.79
C ASN A 243 -33.93 -36.16 0.65
N GLY A 244 -33.86 -34.83 0.81
CA GLY A 244 -33.80 -34.13 2.09
C GLY A 244 -32.45 -34.22 2.82
N VAL A 245 -31.43 -34.82 2.18
CA VAL A 245 -30.09 -34.96 2.74
C VAL A 245 -29.35 -33.63 2.64
N ALA A 246 -28.79 -33.19 3.76
CA ALA A 246 -27.97 -31.98 3.79
C ALA A 246 -26.63 -32.21 3.11
N PHE A 247 -26.23 -31.30 2.23
CA PHE A 247 -24.93 -31.33 1.57
C PHE A 247 -24.28 -29.95 1.55
N SER A 248 -22.96 -29.94 1.45
CA SER A 248 -22.16 -28.74 1.26
C SER A 248 -21.26 -28.91 0.04
N THR A 249 -21.14 -27.87 -0.77
CA THR A 249 -20.23 -27.85 -1.91
C THR A 249 -19.07 -26.91 -1.64
N ALA A 250 -17.85 -27.35 -1.92
CA ALA A 250 -16.67 -26.52 -1.80
C ALA A 250 -15.64 -26.80 -2.89
N GLU A 251 -14.82 -25.77 -3.16
CA GLU A 251 -13.75 -25.82 -4.14
C GLU A 251 -12.37 -25.76 -3.49
N GLY A 252 -11.42 -26.43 -4.14
CA GLY A 252 -10.03 -26.50 -3.73
C GLY A 252 -9.11 -26.39 -4.94
N ARG A 253 -7.96 -25.74 -4.75
CA ARG A 253 -6.94 -25.59 -5.77
C ARG A 253 -5.57 -25.86 -5.20
N ARG A 254 -4.75 -26.61 -5.93
CA ARG A 254 -3.33 -26.82 -5.63
C ARG A 254 -2.51 -26.91 -6.90
N LYS A 255 -1.50 -26.04 -7.02
CA LYS A 255 -0.69 -25.88 -8.24
C LYS A 255 -1.59 -25.60 -9.46
N THR A 256 -1.76 -26.60 -10.33
CA THR A 256 -2.58 -26.55 -11.56
C THR A 256 -3.75 -27.52 -11.51
N SER A 257 -4.04 -28.10 -10.33
CA SER A 257 -5.20 -28.96 -10.12
C SER A 257 -6.30 -28.18 -9.44
N ASP A 258 -7.49 -28.25 -10.02
CA ASP A 258 -8.71 -27.68 -9.49
C ASP A 258 -9.66 -28.83 -9.12
N SER A 259 -10.36 -28.68 -8.01
CA SER A 259 -11.27 -29.70 -7.48
C SER A 259 -12.54 -29.10 -6.93
N SER A 260 -13.65 -29.79 -7.14
CA SER A 260 -14.95 -29.52 -6.53
C SER A 260 -15.40 -30.77 -5.78
N VAL A 261 -15.89 -30.60 -4.56
CA VAL A 261 -16.36 -31.70 -3.71
C VAL A 261 -17.75 -31.38 -3.22
N ILE A 262 -18.64 -32.35 -3.36
CA ILE A 262 -19.97 -32.37 -2.75
C ILE A 262 -19.88 -33.34 -1.58
N LEU A 263 -20.12 -32.83 -0.38
CA LEU A 263 -20.08 -33.59 0.86
C LEU A 263 -21.50 -33.74 1.39
N ARG A 264 -22.01 -34.96 1.46
CA ARG A 264 -23.37 -35.29 1.91
C ARG A 264 -23.32 -35.92 3.30
N ASP A 265 -24.20 -35.46 4.20
CA ASP A 265 -24.35 -36.04 5.55
C ASP A 265 -25.05 -37.41 5.50
N CYS A 266 -24.97 -38.15 6.61
CA CYS A 266 -25.58 -39.48 6.77
C CYS A 266 -25.13 -40.50 5.71
N GLY A 267 -23.82 -40.53 5.45
CA GLY A 267 -23.19 -41.46 4.50
C GLY A 267 -22.63 -42.73 5.15
N SER A 268 -22.03 -43.58 4.30
CA SER A 268 -21.32 -44.81 4.67
C SER A 268 -19.80 -44.67 4.56
N GLY A 269 -19.30 -43.45 4.35
CA GLY A 269 -17.89 -43.19 4.09
C GLY A 269 -17.48 -43.45 2.63
N HIS A 270 -18.42 -43.48 1.69
CA HIS A 270 -18.12 -43.73 0.28
C HIS A 270 -17.49 -42.48 -0.35
N ILE A 271 -16.33 -42.63 -0.97
CA ILE A 271 -15.59 -41.54 -1.62
C ILE A 271 -15.40 -41.89 -3.10
N THR A 272 -16.06 -41.12 -3.97
CA THR A 272 -15.90 -41.25 -5.42
C THR A 272 -15.10 -40.08 -5.97
N VAL A 273 -14.15 -40.35 -6.86
CA VAL A 273 -13.33 -39.37 -7.56
C VAL A 273 -13.52 -39.56 -9.06
N ASN A 274 -14.11 -38.56 -9.73
CA ASN A 274 -14.44 -38.61 -11.16
C ASN A 274 -15.25 -39.86 -11.56
N GLY A 275 -16.16 -40.31 -10.70
CA GLY A 275 -17.00 -41.50 -10.94
C GLY A 275 -16.31 -42.84 -10.69
N GLN A 276 -15.06 -42.85 -10.21
CA GLN A 276 -14.33 -44.04 -9.80
C GLN A 276 -14.11 -44.07 -8.28
N ASP A 277 -13.91 -45.24 -7.70
CA ASP A 277 -13.58 -45.35 -6.28
C ASP A 277 -12.20 -44.74 -5.97
N TYR A 278 -12.07 -44.04 -4.85
CA TYR A 278 -10.84 -43.33 -4.48
C TYR A 278 -9.62 -44.26 -4.37
N LEU A 279 -9.83 -45.53 -4.00
CA LEU A 279 -8.78 -46.54 -3.94
C LEU A 279 -8.18 -46.85 -5.32
N GLN A 280 -9.03 -46.89 -6.35
CA GLN A 280 -8.61 -47.13 -7.73
C GLN A 280 -7.97 -45.89 -8.34
N TYR A 281 -8.56 -44.71 -8.08
CA TYR A 281 -8.06 -43.44 -8.61
C TYR A 281 -6.69 -43.05 -8.02
N PHE A 282 -6.52 -43.21 -6.70
CA PHE A 282 -5.26 -42.95 -6.00
C PHE A 282 -4.62 -44.27 -5.56
N PRO A 283 -3.78 -44.92 -6.39
CA PRO A 283 -3.12 -46.18 -6.00
C PRO A 283 -2.09 -46.00 -4.88
N VAL A 284 -1.53 -44.79 -4.73
CA VAL A 284 -0.48 -44.49 -3.75
C VAL A 284 -1.06 -44.06 -2.43
N LEU A 285 -0.59 -44.71 -1.35
CA LEU A 285 -1.06 -44.50 0.01
C LEU A 285 -0.93 -43.04 0.47
N GLN A 286 0.16 -42.36 0.14
CA GLN A 286 0.36 -40.94 0.49
C GLN A 286 -0.79 -40.03 0.01
N ASP A 287 -1.35 -40.29 -1.17
CA ASP A 287 -2.43 -39.47 -1.71
C ASP A 287 -3.76 -39.77 -1.00
N ARG A 288 -3.97 -41.02 -0.58
CA ARG A 288 -5.12 -41.44 0.24
C ARG A 288 -5.07 -40.82 1.63
N GLU A 289 -3.89 -40.78 2.26
CA GLU A 289 -3.70 -40.12 3.55
C GLU A 289 -4.08 -38.64 3.49
N GLN A 290 -3.74 -37.93 2.40
CA GLN A 290 -4.13 -36.52 2.24
C GLN A 290 -5.65 -36.33 2.19
N LEU A 291 -6.38 -37.25 1.56
CA LEU A 291 -7.86 -37.22 1.52
C LEU A 291 -8.47 -37.51 2.88
N MET A 292 -7.90 -38.47 3.61
CA MET A 292 -8.40 -38.91 4.92
C MET A 292 -8.10 -37.92 6.05
N PHE A 293 -6.99 -37.19 5.97
CA PHE A 293 -6.52 -36.29 7.02
C PHE A 293 -7.58 -35.34 7.59
N PRO A 294 -8.37 -34.58 6.80
CA PRO A 294 -9.40 -33.69 7.36
C PRO A 294 -10.53 -34.45 8.09
N LEU A 295 -10.93 -35.62 7.58
CA LEU A 295 -11.96 -36.45 8.21
C LEU A 295 -11.45 -37.08 9.52
N GLN A 296 -10.19 -37.52 9.53
CA GLN A 296 -9.53 -38.09 10.69
C GLN A 296 -9.29 -37.03 11.78
N PHE A 297 -8.82 -35.84 11.39
CA PHE A 297 -8.55 -34.73 12.31
C PHE A 297 -9.79 -34.33 13.10
N MET A 298 -10.95 -34.36 12.45
CA MET A 298 -12.24 -34.04 13.07
C MET A 298 -12.95 -35.24 13.72
N GLY A 299 -12.38 -36.45 13.64
CA GLY A 299 -13.02 -37.65 14.19
C GLY A 299 -14.32 -38.07 13.49
N VAL A 300 -14.52 -37.68 12.23
CA VAL A 300 -15.76 -37.90 11.44
C VAL A 300 -15.58 -38.91 10.30
N LEU A 301 -14.61 -39.82 10.44
CA LEU A 301 -14.39 -40.89 9.47
C LEU A 301 -15.64 -41.77 9.34
N GLY A 302 -16.07 -42.03 8.10
CA GLY A 302 -17.22 -42.87 7.80
C GLY A 302 -18.59 -42.19 7.89
N ARG A 303 -18.68 -40.95 8.38
CA ARG A 303 -19.95 -40.22 8.50
C ARG A 303 -20.47 -39.66 7.17
N PHE A 304 -19.57 -39.23 6.29
CA PHE A 304 -19.92 -38.47 5.09
C PHE A 304 -19.71 -39.29 3.82
N ASN A 305 -20.57 -39.05 2.82
CA ASN A 305 -20.32 -39.50 1.45
C ASN A 305 -19.77 -38.33 0.64
N LEU A 306 -18.70 -38.59 -0.11
CA LEU A 306 -17.97 -37.58 -0.87
C LEU A 306 -18.04 -37.88 -2.35
N GLU A 307 -18.62 -36.96 -3.12
CA GLU A 307 -18.54 -36.95 -4.58
C GLU A 307 -17.55 -35.89 -5.02
N CYS A 308 -16.41 -36.33 -5.53
CA CYS A 308 -15.29 -35.48 -5.87
C CYS A 308 -15.12 -35.38 -7.39
N LYS A 309 -14.99 -34.17 -7.91
CA LYS A 309 -14.58 -33.89 -9.29
C LYS A 309 -13.24 -33.18 -9.27
N VAL A 310 -12.26 -33.71 -9.99
CA VAL A 310 -10.90 -33.13 -10.04
C VAL A 310 -10.36 -33.12 -11.46
N SER A 311 -9.73 -32.02 -11.85
CA SER A 311 -9.15 -31.83 -13.18
C SER A 311 -7.78 -31.15 -13.10
N GLY A 312 -6.94 -31.42 -14.10
CA GLY A 312 -5.61 -30.80 -14.23
C GLY A 312 -4.54 -31.29 -13.26
N GLY A 313 -3.30 -30.85 -13.51
CA GLY A 313 -2.11 -31.17 -12.71
C GLY A 313 -1.74 -32.65 -12.68
N GLY A 314 -1.24 -33.14 -11.55
CA GLY A 314 -0.85 -34.54 -11.35
C GLY A 314 -1.38 -35.11 -10.04
N ARG A 315 -1.17 -36.41 -9.82
CA ARG A 315 -1.76 -37.19 -8.73
C ARG A 315 -1.70 -36.52 -7.34
N SER A 316 -0.52 -36.13 -6.88
CA SER A 316 -0.37 -35.51 -5.55
C SER A 316 -0.84 -34.06 -5.47
N SER A 317 -0.92 -33.33 -6.60
CA SER A 317 -1.56 -32.02 -6.60
C SER A 317 -3.08 -32.15 -6.53
N GLN A 318 -3.65 -33.13 -7.23
CA GLN A 318 -5.08 -33.46 -7.16
C GLN A 318 -5.51 -33.86 -5.74
N ALA A 319 -4.77 -34.78 -5.09
CA ALA A 319 -5.06 -35.18 -3.71
C ALA A 319 -5.02 -34.01 -2.72
N GLY A 320 -4.06 -33.10 -2.88
CA GLY A 320 -3.99 -31.90 -2.04
C GLY A 320 -5.04 -30.84 -2.35
N ALA A 321 -5.51 -30.74 -3.60
CA ALA A 321 -6.63 -29.87 -3.97
C ALA A 321 -7.93 -30.40 -3.33
N LEU A 322 -8.16 -31.71 -3.44
CA LEU A 322 -9.29 -32.39 -2.81
C LEU A 322 -9.26 -32.25 -1.29
N ARG A 323 -8.10 -32.42 -0.64
CA ARG A 323 -7.95 -32.18 0.80
C ARG A 323 -8.47 -30.80 1.22
N LEU A 324 -8.14 -29.75 0.46
CA LEU A 324 -8.60 -28.39 0.74
C LEU A 324 -10.11 -28.25 0.51
N ALA A 325 -10.64 -28.81 -0.58
CA ALA A 325 -12.07 -28.80 -0.88
C ALA A 325 -12.89 -29.52 0.21
N ILE A 326 -12.47 -30.74 0.60
CA ILE A 326 -13.08 -31.51 1.69
C ILE A 326 -13.06 -30.71 2.98
N SER A 327 -11.91 -30.12 3.33
CA SER A 327 -11.76 -29.34 4.56
C SER A 327 -12.73 -28.15 4.60
N ARG A 328 -12.95 -27.49 3.47
CA ARG A 328 -13.88 -26.35 3.36
C ARG A 328 -15.35 -26.79 3.39
N ALA A 329 -15.67 -27.91 2.75
CA ALA A 329 -17.01 -28.50 2.79
C ALA A 329 -17.40 -28.91 4.22
N LEU A 330 -16.46 -29.53 4.96
CA LEU A 330 -16.69 -29.94 6.35
C LEU A 330 -17.07 -28.78 7.29
N LEU A 331 -16.64 -27.55 7.02
CA LEU A 331 -16.95 -26.40 7.88
C LEU A 331 -18.45 -26.17 8.08
N SER A 332 -19.28 -26.48 7.08
CA SER A 332 -20.73 -26.32 7.18
C SER A 332 -21.39 -27.24 8.22
N PHE A 333 -20.70 -28.32 8.61
CA PHE A 333 -21.20 -29.33 9.55
C PHE A 333 -20.58 -29.24 10.94
N LEU A 334 -19.63 -28.32 11.15
CA LEU A 334 -18.81 -28.22 12.34
C LEU A 334 -19.12 -26.96 13.14
N SER A 335 -18.72 -26.95 14.42
CA SER A 335 -18.83 -25.77 15.26
C SER A 335 -17.78 -24.71 14.88
N GLU A 336 -17.99 -23.45 15.29
CA GLU A 336 -17.00 -22.39 15.03
C GLU A 336 -15.62 -22.70 15.65
N GLY A 337 -15.59 -23.39 16.81
CA GLY A 337 -14.34 -23.76 17.48
C GLY A 337 -13.53 -24.81 16.70
N ASP A 338 -14.22 -25.78 16.11
CA ASP A 338 -13.61 -26.80 15.25
C ASP A 338 -13.02 -26.19 13.98
N GLY A 339 -13.71 -25.20 13.40
CA GLY A 339 -13.22 -24.47 12.24
C GLY A 339 -11.90 -23.74 12.53
N GLU A 340 -11.76 -23.16 13.71
CA GLU A 340 -10.51 -22.53 14.16
C GLU A 340 -9.38 -23.55 14.36
N ALA A 341 -9.68 -24.74 14.89
CA ALA A 341 -8.70 -25.82 15.00
C ALA A 341 -8.21 -26.29 13.62
N MET A 342 -9.12 -26.45 12.65
CA MET A 342 -8.76 -26.79 11.26
C MET A 342 -7.93 -25.69 10.58
N ARG A 343 -8.22 -24.41 10.88
CA ARG A 343 -7.43 -23.27 10.40
C ARG A 343 -6.00 -23.34 10.92
N GLN A 344 -5.82 -23.58 12.23
CA GLN A 344 -4.51 -23.70 12.87
C GLN A 344 -3.73 -24.92 12.37
N ALA A 345 -4.42 -26.03 12.05
CA ALA A 345 -3.82 -27.20 11.42
C ALA A 345 -3.41 -27.00 9.94
N GLY A 346 -3.73 -25.85 9.33
CA GLY A 346 -3.39 -25.53 7.95
C GLY A 346 -4.24 -26.27 6.90
N LEU A 347 -5.44 -26.73 7.28
CA LEU A 347 -6.36 -27.43 6.38
C LEU A 347 -7.13 -26.51 5.45
N LEU A 348 -7.41 -25.29 5.91
CA LEU A 348 -8.21 -24.29 5.19
C LEU A 348 -7.36 -23.34 4.34
N THR A 349 -6.05 -23.33 4.55
CA THR A 349 -5.11 -22.44 3.84
C THR A 349 -4.73 -23.03 2.48
N PRO A 350 -4.97 -22.30 1.37
CA PRO A 350 -4.48 -22.74 0.06
C PRO A 350 -2.95 -22.67 0.01
N ASP A 351 -2.30 -23.71 -0.54
CA ASP A 351 -0.84 -23.77 -0.68
C ASP A 351 -0.38 -22.85 -1.83
N PRO A 352 0.31 -21.71 -1.56
CA PRO A 352 0.70 -20.76 -2.58
C PRO A 352 1.91 -21.22 -3.41
N ARG A 353 2.53 -22.37 -3.08
CA ARG A 353 3.75 -22.85 -3.74
C ARG A 353 3.43 -23.36 -5.15
N VAL A 354 3.78 -22.55 -6.15
CA VAL A 354 3.66 -22.85 -7.58
C VAL A 354 5.04 -22.95 -8.24
N ARG A 355 5.14 -23.69 -9.35
CA ARG A 355 6.38 -23.80 -10.12
C ARG A 355 6.81 -22.41 -10.59
N GLU A 356 7.99 -21.99 -10.14
CA GLU A 356 8.58 -20.73 -10.56
C GLU A 356 9.07 -20.81 -12.02
N ARG A 357 8.89 -19.72 -12.78
CA ARG A 357 9.36 -19.64 -14.18
C ARG A 357 10.89 -19.72 -14.29
N LYS A 358 11.38 -20.26 -15.40
CA LYS A 358 12.80 -20.18 -15.81
C LYS A 358 13.17 -18.73 -16.17
N LYS A 359 14.42 -18.33 -15.91
CA LYS A 359 14.92 -16.99 -16.23
C LYS A 359 15.86 -17.10 -17.43
N PRO A 360 15.84 -16.13 -18.37
CA PRO A 360 16.86 -16.08 -19.42
C PRO A 360 18.26 -15.93 -18.77
N GLY A 361 19.27 -16.55 -19.39
CA GLY A 361 20.64 -16.59 -18.86
C GLY A 361 20.85 -17.54 -17.66
N GLN A 362 19.89 -18.41 -17.34
CA GLN A 362 20.00 -19.40 -16.26
C GLN A 362 19.57 -20.79 -16.77
N GLU A 363 20.10 -21.86 -16.18
CA GLU A 363 19.77 -23.24 -16.55
C GLU A 363 18.34 -23.58 -16.13
N GLY A 364 17.95 -23.17 -14.91
CA GLY A 364 16.62 -23.39 -14.35
C GLY A 364 16.00 -22.13 -13.76
N ALA A 365 15.02 -22.30 -12.87
CA ALA A 365 14.41 -21.19 -12.14
C ALA A 365 15.41 -20.53 -11.17
N ARG A 366 16.26 -21.32 -10.51
CA ARG A 366 17.27 -20.82 -9.57
C ARG A 366 18.69 -21.30 -9.90
N ARG A 367 18.81 -22.47 -10.53
CA ARG A 367 20.08 -23.05 -10.98
C ARG A 367 20.70 -22.19 -12.07
N LYS A 368 21.93 -21.74 -11.82
CA LYS A 368 22.77 -21.02 -12.79
C LYS A 368 23.58 -22.02 -13.62
N PHE A 369 24.04 -21.59 -14.79
CA PHE A 369 25.05 -22.34 -15.51
C PHE A 369 26.36 -22.39 -14.71
N THR A 370 27.18 -23.40 -14.99
CA THR A 370 28.51 -23.51 -14.40
C THR A 370 29.34 -22.28 -14.73
N TRP A 371 29.72 -21.52 -13.71
CA TRP A 371 30.58 -20.36 -13.86
C TRP A 371 32.04 -20.80 -14.06
N LYS A 372 32.67 -20.35 -15.14
CA LYS A 372 34.10 -20.56 -15.40
C LYS A 372 34.85 -19.27 -15.04
N LYS A 373 35.79 -19.36 -14.09
CA LYS A 373 36.57 -18.21 -13.59
C LYS A 373 37.72 -17.77 -14.50
N ARG A 374 38.28 -18.72 -15.26
CA ARG A 374 39.58 -18.62 -15.94
C ARG A 374 39.44 -18.15 -17.37
#